data_AF-A0A3D4JTT3-F1
#
_entry.id   AF-A0A3D4JTT3-F1
#
_cell.length_a   1.000
_cell.length_b   1.000
_cell.length_c   1.000
_cell.angle_alpha   90.00
_cell.angle_beta   90.00
_cell.angle_gamma   90.00
#
_symmetry.space_group_name_H-M   'P 1'
#
loop_
_entity.id
_entity.type
_entity.pdbx_description
1 polymer ?
#
loop_
_entity_poly.entity_id
_entity_poly.type
_entity_poly.pdbx_seq_one_letter_code
_entity_poly.pdbx_strand_id
1 'polypeptide(L)'
;CSTALPIYTIYLTNDSNEAAFDEMAEKYKAEEQNGSFDFEKAAPKAEEKPDAEIDVEGFQKAWTNLKDTHDFFMMTRKFGVSRTQALRLAPEGFAKKIESSKVVNVLEDASEKELPIMIFVGNRGIIQIHTGNVKKTLWHQQWFNVMDPDFNLHLDVTKIAEAWIVKKPTEDGEVTAIEVFNKEGDFIVQFFGKRKPGIPELQEWKDLVADLEK
;
A
#
# COMPACT_ATOMS: atom_id res chain seq x y z
N CYS A 1 -6.96 -12.48 -20.51
CA CYS A 1 -5.98 -13.20 -19.67
C CYS A 1 -6.26 -12.88 -18.20
N SER A 2 -7.21 -13.61 -17.61
CA SER A 2 -7.67 -13.38 -16.23
C SER A 2 -7.16 -14.53 -15.37
N THR A 3 -6.46 -14.22 -14.29
CA THR A 3 -6.09 -15.21 -13.26
C THR A 3 -7.27 -15.40 -12.31
N ALA A 4 -7.46 -16.59 -11.72
CA ALA A 4 -8.57 -16.89 -10.80
C ALA A 4 -8.53 -16.17 -9.43
N LEU A 5 -7.68 -15.15 -9.26
CA LEU A 5 -7.49 -14.46 -8.00
C LEU A 5 -8.56 -13.37 -7.83
N PRO A 6 -9.14 -13.23 -6.62
CA PRO A 6 -10.11 -12.17 -6.37
C PRO A 6 -9.48 -10.79 -6.55
N ILE A 7 -10.21 -9.88 -7.20
CA ILE A 7 -9.79 -8.50 -7.39
C ILE A 7 -10.47 -7.58 -6.38
N TYR A 8 -11.80 -7.58 -6.36
CA TYR A 8 -12.58 -6.72 -5.48
C TYR A 8 -13.97 -7.31 -5.26
N THR A 9 -14.50 -7.11 -4.06
CA THR A 9 -15.86 -7.55 -3.69
C THR A 9 -16.60 -6.41 -3.02
N ILE A 10 -17.86 -6.23 -3.38
CA ILE A 10 -18.78 -5.30 -2.74
C ILE A 10 -19.86 -6.13 -2.06
N TYR A 11 -20.12 -5.85 -0.78
CA TYR A 11 -21.16 -6.51 0.00
C TYR A 11 -22.27 -5.51 0.34
N LEU A 12 -23.52 -5.99 0.35
CA LEU A 12 -24.62 -5.23 0.93
C LEU A 12 -24.46 -5.14 2.45
N THR A 13 -24.89 -4.02 2.99
CA THR A 13 -25.01 -3.75 4.43
C THR A 13 -26.47 -3.48 4.78
N ASN A 14 -26.77 -3.36 6.07
CA ASN A 14 -28.12 -3.04 6.54
C ASN A 14 -28.69 -1.72 5.99
N ASP A 15 -27.83 -0.79 5.58
CA ASP A 15 -28.23 0.51 5.02
C ASP A 15 -28.26 0.52 3.49
N SER A 16 -28.01 -0.63 2.85
CA SER A 16 -28.01 -0.75 1.39
C SER A 16 -29.43 -0.81 0.82
N ASN A 17 -29.58 -0.41 -0.45
CA ASN A 17 -30.84 -0.57 -1.18
C ASN A 17 -30.87 -1.92 -1.90
N GLU A 18 -31.53 -2.90 -1.28
CA GLU A 18 -31.65 -4.27 -1.82
C GLU A 18 -32.37 -4.30 -3.19
N ALA A 19 -33.45 -3.54 -3.36
CA ALA A 19 -34.20 -3.51 -4.62
C ALA A 19 -33.33 -2.99 -5.78
N ALA A 20 -32.52 -1.95 -5.55
CA ALA A 20 -31.59 -1.44 -6.56
C ALA A 20 -30.47 -2.46 -6.88
N PHE A 21 -30.04 -3.27 -5.90
CA PHE A 21 -29.09 -4.34 -6.14
C PHE A 21 -29.70 -5.44 -7.02
N ASP A 22 -30.93 -5.85 -6.75
CA ASP A 22 -31.64 -6.84 -7.56
C ASP A 22 -31.87 -6.34 -9.00
N GLU A 23 -32.25 -5.07 -9.18
CA GLU A 23 -32.38 -4.44 -10.50
C GLU A 23 -31.05 -4.43 -11.26
N MET A 24 -29.94 -4.12 -10.57
CA MET A 24 -28.60 -4.14 -11.15
C MET A 24 -28.19 -5.57 -11.54
N ALA A 25 -28.46 -6.54 -10.68
CA ALA A 25 -28.14 -7.94 -10.93
C ALA A 25 -28.88 -8.46 -12.17
N GLU A 26 -30.17 -8.17 -12.32
CA GLU A 26 -30.93 -8.58 -13.50
C GLU A 26 -30.48 -7.84 -14.76
N LYS A 27 -30.17 -6.54 -14.66
CA LYS A 27 -29.70 -5.73 -15.80
C LYS A 27 -28.36 -6.19 -16.38
N TYR A 28 -27.41 -6.57 -15.52
CA TYR A 28 -26.05 -6.96 -15.95
C TYR A 28 -25.83 -8.47 -16.01
N LYS A 29 -26.89 -9.26 -15.81
CA LYS A 29 -26.87 -10.71 -15.98
C LYS A 29 -26.51 -11.06 -17.43
N ALA A 30 -25.45 -11.85 -17.61
CA ALA A 30 -25.11 -12.41 -18.90
C ALA A 30 -26.15 -13.47 -19.32
N GLU A 31 -26.46 -13.56 -20.62
CA GLU A 31 -27.36 -14.61 -21.14
C GLU A 31 -26.83 -16.01 -20.85
N GLU A 32 -25.51 -16.19 -21.00
CA GLU A 32 -24.80 -17.43 -20.67
C GLU A 32 -24.31 -17.40 -19.22
N GLN A 33 -24.93 -18.19 -18.35
CA GLN A 33 -24.53 -18.38 -16.95
C GLN A 33 -23.66 -19.64 -16.79
N ASN A 34 -22.49 -19.66 -17.45
CA ASN A 34 -21.56 -20.78 -17.39
C ASN A 34 -20.85 -20.83 -16.01
N GLY A 35 -20.81 -22.01 -15.38
CA GLY A 35 -20.12 -22.22 -14.11
C GLY A 35 -18.62 -22.54 -14.23
N SER A 36 -18.11 -22.69 -15.46
CA SER A 36 -16.70 -22.95 -15.74
C SER A 36 -16.00 -21.69 -16.21
N PHE A 37 -14.84 -21.41 -15.62
CA PHE A 37 -13.99 -20.29 -15.99
C PHE A 37 -12.65 -20.81 -16.49
N ASP A 38 -12.23 -20.34 -17.66
CA ASP A 38 -10.89 -20.59 -18.19
C ASP A 38 -9.94 -19.50 -17.68
N PHE A 39 -8.95 -19.92 -16.87
CA PHE A 39 -7.95 -19.01 -16.33
C PHE A 39 -6.59 -19.31 -16.92
N GLU A 40 -5.87 -18.23 -17.25
CA GLU A 40 -4.47 -18.32 -17.62
C GLU A 40 -3.59 -18.22 -16.37
N LYS A 41 -2.47 -18.93 -16.37
CA LYS A 41 -1.47 -18.79 -15.31
C LYS A 41 -0.85 -17.40 -15.38
N ALA A 42 -0.73 -16.74 -14.23
CA ALA A 42 -0.02 -15.47 -14.15
C ALA A 42 1.40 -15.62 -14.71
N ALA A 43 1.81 -14.68 -15.57
CA ALA A 43 3.21 -14.60 -15.97
C ALA A 43 4.11 -14.44 -14.73
N PRO A 44 5.25 -15.14 -14.67
CA PRO A 44 6.19 -14.96 -13.57
C PRO A 44 6.68 -13.52 -13.54
N LYS A 45 7.05 -13.03 -12.36
CA LYS A 45 7.73 -11.73 -12.25
C LYS A 45 9.07 -11.84 -12.96
N ALA A 46 9.46 -10.76 -13.63
CA ALA A 46 10.81 -10.63 -14.14
C ALA A 46 11.80 -10.68 -12.97
N GLU A 47 12.91 -11.39 -13.17
CA GLU A 47 14.00 -11.41 -12.21
C GLU A 47 14.65 -10.03 -12.11
N GLU A 48 15.06 -9.65 -10.90
CA GLU A 48 15.84 -8.43 -10.69
C GLU A 48 17.19 -8.58 -11.39
N LYS A 49 17.59 -7.53 -12.11
CA LYS A 49 19.00 -7.42 -12.53
C LYS A 49 19.86 -7.19 -11.30
N PRO A 50 21.13 -7.62 -11.31
CA PRO A 50 22.08 -7.27 -10.26
C PRO A 50 22.11 -5.75 -10.04
N ASP A 51 22.17 -5.32 -8.78
CA ASP A 51 22.22 -3.91 -8.39
C ASP A 51 23.36 -3.15 -9.12
N ALA A 52 24.48 -3.84 -9.41
CA ALA A 52 25.62 -3.29 -10.14
C ALA A 52 25.37 -3.00 -11.63
N GLU A 53 24.29 -3.54 -12.21
CA GLU A 53 23.87 -3.27 -13.60
C GLU A 53 22.88 -2.10 -13.71
N ILE A 54 22.46 -1.54 -12.58
CA ILE A 54 21.57 -0.37 -12.53
C ILE A 54 22.39 0.90 -12.64
N ASP A 55 21.91 1.87 -13.43
CA ASP A 55 22.39 3.26 -13.37
C ASP A 55 21.93 3.91 -12.07
N VAL A 56 22.64 3.60 -10.97
CA VAL A 56 22.29 4.05 -9.61
C VAL A 56 22.35 5.56 -9.50
N GLU A 57 23.37 6.21 -10.07
CA GLU A 57 23.51 7.67 -10.03
C GLU A 57 22.34 8.35 -10.76
N GLY A 58 22.02 7.88 -11.97
CA GLY A 58 20.86 8.37 -12.71
C GLY A 58 19.54 8.12 -11.99
N PHE A 59 19.38 6.95 -11.36
CA PHE A 59 18.20 6.59 -10.59
C PHE A 59 18.02 7.49 -9.36
N GLN A 60 19.06 7.69 -8.57
CA GLN A 60 19.04 8.55 -7.39
C GLN A 60 18.79 10.02 -7.76
N LYS A 61 19.39 10.50 -8.86
CA LYS A 61 19.12 11.83 -9.39
C LYS A 61 17.67 11.96 -9.86
N ALA A 62 17.09 10.93 -10.46
CA ALA A 62 15.68 10.96 -10.84
C ALA A 62 14.76 11.01 -9.59
N TRP A 63 15.08 10.24 -8.55
CA TRP A 63 14.31 10.22 -7.31
C TRP A 63 14.28 11.59 -6.62
N THR A 64 15.44 12.24 -6.46
CA THR A 64 15.53 13.54 -5.81
C THR A 64 14.84 14.66 -6.58
N ASN A 65 14.55 14.45 -7.87
CA ASN A 65 13.85 15.39 -8.74
C ASN A 65 12.35 15.09 -8.91
N LEU A 66 11.80 14.08 -8.21
CA LEU A 66 10.36 13.80 -8.24
C LEU A 66 9.54 15.04 -7.87
N LYS A 67 8.40 15.18 -8.55
CA LYS A 67 7.42 16.27 -8.35
C LYS A 67 6.08 15.73 -7.86
N ASP A 68 5.78 14.48 -8.19
CA ASP A 68 4.66 13.75 -7.62
C ASP A 68 5.08 12.32 -7.19
N THR A 69 4.51 11.85 -6.08
CA THR A 69 4.54 10.43 -5.67
C THR A 69 4.10 9.45 -6.77
N HIS A 70 3.18 9.85 -7.66
CA HIS A 70 2.69 9.03 -8.77
C HIS A 70 3.77 8.79 -9.84
N ASP A 71 4.72 9.72 -10.01
CA ASP A 71 5.82 9.58 -10.97
C ASP A 71 6.82 8.50 -10.56
N PHE A 72 6.86 8.14 -9.28
CA PHE A 72 7.78 7.13 -8.76
C PHE A 72 7.63 5.79 -9.49
N PHE A 73 6.40 5.39 -9.82
CA PHE A 73 6.16 4.13 -10.55
C PHE A 73 6.74 4.16 -11.98
N MET A 74 6.60 5.30 -12.65
CA MET A 74 7.17 5.49 -13.99
C MET A 74 8.70 5.52 -13.92
N MET A 75 9.26 6.13 -12.87
CA MET A 75 10.70 6.15 -12.61
C MET A 75 11.25 4.72 -12.39
N THR A 76 10.65 3.90 -11.52
CA THR A 76 11.16 2.54 -11.28
C THR A 76 11.10 1.69 -12.55
N ARG A 77 10.04 1.84 -13.35
CA ARG A 77 9.94 1.19 -14.67
C ARG A 77 11.03 1.63 -15.64
N LYS A 78 11.33 2.93 -15.70
CA LYS A 78 12.37 3.48 -16.58
C LYS A 78 13.75 2.88 -16.29
N PHE A 79 14.08 2.69 -15.01
CA PHE A 79 15.35 2.09 -14.59
C PHE A 79 15.31 0.57 -14.51
N GLY A 80 14.15 -0.06 -14.76
CA GLY A 80 13.99 -1.51 -14.74
C GLY A 80 14.20 -2.13 -13.35
N VAL A 81 13.96 -1.37 -12.29
CA VAL A 81 14.13 -1.82 -10.91
C VAL A 81 12.80 -2.26 -10.30
N SER A 82 12.84 -3.30 -9.48
CA SER A 82 11.71 -3.67 -8.64
C SER A 82 11.46 -2.62 -7.56
N ARG A 83 10.35 -2.73 -6.83
CA ARG A 83 10.06 -1.80 -5.73
C ARG A 83 11.05 -1.94 -4.59
N THR A 84 11.34 -3.15 -4.13
CA THR A 84 12.30 -3.38 -3.04
C THR A 84 13.73 -3.04 -3.46
N GLN A 85 14.12 -3.32 -4.71
CA GLN A 85 15.41 -2.91 -5.27
C GLN A 85 15.55 -1.38 -5.33
N ALA A 86 14.50 -0.67 -5.74
CA ALA A 86 14.47 0.78 -5.70
C ALA A 86 14.77 1.30 -4.28
N LEU A 87 14.20 0.70 -3.23
CA LEU A 87 14.44 1.13 -1.84
C LEU A 87 15.89 0.86 -1.39
N ARG A 88 16.49 -0.27 -1.81
CA ARG A 88 17.92 -0.56 -1.52
C ARG A 88 18.87 0.41 -2.22
N LEU A 89 18.50 0.87 -3.42
CA LEU A 89 19.28 1.79 -4.24
C LEU A 89 18.92 3.27 -4.05
N ALA A 90 18.03 3.57 -3.09
CA ALA A 90 17.56 4.92 -2.84
C ALA A 90 18.72 5.87 -2.49
N PRO A 91 18.59 7.18 -2.79
CA PRO A 91 19.56 8.16 -2.31
C PRO A 91 19.62 8.16 -0.79
N GLU A 92 20.77 8.56 -0.23
CA GLU A 92 20.96 8.64 1.21
C GLU A 92 19.84 9.46 1.89
N GLY A 93 19.24 8.90 2.94
CA GLY A 93 18.15 9.53 3.68
C GLY A 93 16.75 9.38 3.08
N PHE A 94 16.59 8.87 1.86
CA PHE A 94 15.27 8.72 1.20
C PHE A 94 14.59 7.37 1.44
N ALA A 95 15.34 6.35 1.84
CA ALA A 95 14.76 5.08 2.29
C ALA A 95 15.54 4.52 3.47
N LYS A 96 14.82 3.97 4.45
CA LYS A 96 15.39 3.31 5.63
C LYS A 96 14.61 2.06 5.95
N LYS A 97 15.27 0.91 6.01
CA LYS A 97 14.66 -0.34 6.46
C LYS A 97 14.43 -0.25 7.97
N ILE A 98 13.24 -0.61 8.42
CA ILE A 98 12.87 -0.70 9.84
C ILE A 98 12.56 -2.15 10.21
N GLU A 99 12.58 -2.44 11.50
CA GLU A 99 12.16 -3.76 11.99
C GLU A 99 10.68 -3.99 11.67
N SER A 100 10.35 -5.16 11.13
CA SER A 100 8.97 -5.53 10.76
C SER A 100 8.01 -5.50 11.95
N SER A 101 8.51 -5.70 13.18
CA SER A 101 7.74 -5.57 14.43
C SER A 101 7.16 -4.16 14.61
N LYS A 102 7.84 -3.13 14.11
CA LYS A 102 7.40 -1.72 14.22
C LYS A 102 6.21 -1.36 13.34
N VAL A 103 5.82 -2.23 12.41
CA VAL A 103 4.63 -1.98 11.57
C VAL A 103 3.36 -1.89 12.42
N VAL A 104 3.29 -2.66 13.50
CA VAL A 104 2.13 -2.63 14.41
C VAL A 104 2.07 -1.31 15.17
N ASN A 105 3.22 -0.77 15.59
CA ASN A 105 3.30 0.54 16.25
C ASN A 105 2.70 1.67 15.40
N VAL A 106 2.78 1.60 14.06
CA VAL A 106 2.14 2.60 13.19
C VAL A 106 0.64 2.73 13.48
N LEU A 107 -0.05 1.60 13.64
CA LEU A 107 -1.49 1.55 13.87
C LEU A 107 -1.83 1.81 15.34
N GLU A 108 -1.06 1.28 16.29
CA GLU A 108 -1.26 1.53 17.72
C GLU A 108 -1.05 3.01 18.04
N ASP A 109 0.06 3.60 17.62
CA ASP A 109 0.39 5.00 17.89
C ASP A 109 -0.58 5.95 17.17
N ALA A 110 -0.99 5.64 15.94
CA ALA A 110 -1.99 6.44 15.24
C ALA A 110 -3.35 6.39 15.96
N SER A 111 -3.71 5.23 16.52
CA SER A 111 -4.92 5.05 17.31
C SER A 111 -4.85 5.82 18.63
N GLU A 112 -3.75 5.70 19.38
CA GLU A 112 -3.56 6.38 20.67
C GLU A 112 -3.52 7.89 20.53
N LYS A 113 -2.86 8.40 19.48
CA LYS A 113 -2.71 9.85 19.22
C LYS A 113 -3.90 10.45 18.47
N GLU A 114 -4.92 9.64 18.15
CA GLU A 114 -6.03 10.03 17.26
C GLU A 114 -5.55 10.69 15.96
N LEU A 115 -4.42 10.21 15.42
CA LEU A 115 -3.79 10.75 14.22
C LEU A 115 -4.51 10.21 12.97
N PRO A 116 -5.08 11.07 12.12
CA PRO A 116 -5.65 10.61 10.86
C PRO A 116 -4.55 10.17 9.88
N ILE A 117 -4.67 8.94 9.39
CA ILE A 117 -3.74 8.31 8.46
C ILE A 117 -4.47 7.88 7.17
N MET A 118 -3.69 7.50 6.17
CA MET A 118 -4.17 6.83 4.98
C MET A 118 -3.56 5.43 4.92
N ILE A 119 -4.37 4.43 4.62
CA ILE A 119 -3.96 3.03 4.57
C ILE A 119 -4.28 2.50 3.18
N PHE A 120 -3.25 2.10 2.44
CA PHE A 120 -3.36 1.61 1.08
C PHE A 120 -3.13 0.10 1.09
N VAL A 121 -4.14 -0.65 0.66
CA VAL A 121 -4.06 -2.10 0.45
C VAL A 121 -4.50 -2.39 -0.97
N GLY A 122 -3.79 -3.28 -1.67
CA GLY A 122 -4.09 -3.54 -3.07
C GLY A 122 -3.61 -4.88 -3.57
N ASN A 123 -4.05 -5.19 -4.78
CA ASN A 123 -3.59 -6.32 -5.58
C ASN A 123 -3.32 -5.84 -7.01
N ARG A 124 -3.13 -6.76 -7.96
CA ARG A 124 -2.82 -6.42 -9.36
C ARG A 124 -3.89 -5.59 -10.07
N GLY A 125 -5.15 -5.62 -9.61
CA GLY A 125 -6.27 -4.97 -10.29
C GLY A 125 -6.87 -3.78 -9.54
N ILE A 126 -6.62 -3.62 -8.24
CA ILE A 126 -7.20 -2.55 -7.44
C ILE A 126 -6.29 -2.12 -6.28
N ILE A 127 -6.40 -0.85 -5.90
CA ILE A 127 -5.93 -0.31 -4.63
C ILE A 127 -7.13 0.29 -3.92
N GLN A 128 -7.38 -0.14 -2.68
CA GLN A 128 -8.38 0.42 -1.79
C GLN A 128 -7.67 1.26 -0.72
N ILE A 129 -8.23 2.44 -0.44
CA ILE A 129 -7.61 3.43 0.41
C ILE A 129 -8.60 3.79 1.53
N HIS A 130 -8.17 3.58 2.78
CA HIS A 130 -8.80 4.22 3.94
C HIS A 130 -8.17 5.59 4.15
N THR A 131 -8.95 6.58 4.59
CA THR A 131 -8.43 7.88 4.99
C THR A 131 -9.21 8.38 6.19
N GLY A 132 -8.54 8.47 7.34
CA GLY A 132 -9.16 8.89 8.58
C GLY A 132 -8.43 8.30 9.78
N ASN A 133 -9.07 8.41 10.93
CA ASN A 133 -8.58 7.81 12.16
C ASN A 133 -8.77 6.29 12.10
N VAL A 134 -7.92 5.60 12.85
CA VAL A 134 -8.15 4.23 13.31
C VAL A 134 -8.37 4.29 14.82
N LYS A 135 -9.30 3.52 15.39
CA LYS A 135 -9.65 3.64 16.83
C LYS A 135 -9.58 2.34 17.59
N LYS A 136 -10.13 1.26 17.05
CA LYS A 136 -10.22 -0.03 17.73
C LYS A 136 -9.18 -0.98 17.15
N THR A 137 -7.97 -0.91 17.69
CA THR A 137 -6.90 -1.86 17.35
C THR A 137 -6.89 -3.05 18.32
N LEU A 138 -6.63 -4.26 17.82
CA LEU A 138 -6.45 -5.44 18.66
C LEU A 138 -5.69 -6.59 17.97
N TRP A 139 -5.01 -7.38 18.79
CA TRP A 139 -4.41 -8.64 18.40
C TRP A 139 -5.43 -9.79 18.42
N HIS A 140 -5.34 -10.66 17.42
CA HIS A 140 -5.96 -11.98 17.42
C HIS A 140 -5.00 -13.00 16.81
N GLN A 141 -4.32 -13.78 17.66
CA GLN A 141 -3.25 -14.69 17.24
C GLN A 141 -2.17 -13.94 16.43
N GLN A 142 -1.89 -14.35 15.20
CA GLN A 142 -0.93 -13.70 14.30
C GLN A 142 -1.47 -12.44 13.60
N TRP A 143 -2.75 -12.13 13.78
CA TRP A 143 -3.40 -11.00 13.10
C TRP A 143 -3.39 -9.77 13.99
N PHE A 144 -2.94 -8.66 13.43
CA PHE A 144 -3.19 -7.34 13.98
C PHE A 144 -4.35 -6.69 13.23
N ASN A 145 -5.33 -6.17 13.96
CA ASN A 145 -6.60 -5.76 13.38
C ASN A 145 -6.94 -4.31 13.71
N VAL A 146 -7.59 -3.63 12.77
CA VAL A 146 -8.44 -2.46 13.03
C VAL A 146 -9.88 -2.93 12.87
N MET A 147 -10.73 -2.68 13.86
CA MET A 147 -12.12 -3.15 13.90
C MET A 147 -13.08 -1.98 14.14
N ASP A 148 -12.94 -0.91 13.34
CA ASP A 148 -13.81 0.26 13.42
C ASP A 148 -15.15 -0.01 12.71
N PRO A 149 -16.23 0.74 13.02
CA PRO A 149 -17.53 0.53 12.39
C PRO A 149 -17.51 0.60 10.85
N ASP A 150 -16.77 1.57 10.30
CA ASP A 150 -16.73 1.85 8.86
C ASP A 150 -15.43 1.39 8.18
N PHE A 151 -14.49 0.81 8.95
CA PHE A 151 -13.21 0.35 8.43
C PHE A 151 -12.66 -0.84 9.22
N ASN A 152 -12.43 -1.95 8.52
CA ASN A 152 -11.82 -3.14 9.08
C ASN A 152 -10.53 -3.45 8.31
N LEU A 153 -9.45 -3.71 9.04
CA LEU A 153 -8.16 -4.13 8.51
C LEU A 153 -7.73 -5.40 9.23
N HIS A 154 -7.26 -6.40 8.48
CA HIS A 154 -6.67 -7.62 9.02
C HIS A 154 -5.27 -7.80 8.44
N LEU A 155 -4.25 -7.62 9.28
CA LEU A 155 -2.84 -7.71 8.89
C LEU A 155 -2.21 -8.96 9.51
N ASP A 156 -1.85 -9.95 8.67
CA ASP A 156 -1.07 -11.11 9.10
C ASP A 156 0.41 -10.69 9.21
N VAL A 157 0.86 -10.43 10.42
CA VAL A 157 2.22 -9.91 10.65
C VAL A 157 3.29 -10.94 10.30
N THR A 158 2.95 -12.25 10.23
CA THR A 158 3.90 -13.31 9.89
C THR A 158 4.28 -13.32 8.41
N LYS A 159 3.52 -12.60 7.57
CA LYS A 159 3.80 -12.44 6.14
C LYS A 159 4.72 -11.27 5.84
N ILE A 160 4.98 -10.40 6.81
CA ILE A 160 5.85 -9.23 6.64
C ILE A 160 7.30 -9.71 6.57
N ALA A 161 7.92 -9.52 5.41
CA ALA A 161 9.34 -9.78 5.20
C ALA A 161 10.17 -8.52 5.43
N GLU A 162 9.70 -7.38 4.92
CA GLU A 162 10.40 -6.11 5.03
C GLU A 162 9.44 -4.95 5.29
N ALA A 163 9.90 -3.97 6.04
CA ALA A 163 9.23 -2.70 6.23
C ALA A 163 10.23 -1.56 6.03
N TRP A 164 9.78 -0.51 5.35
CA TRP A 164 10.65 0.60 4.95
C TRP A 164 9.96 1.94 5.18
N ILE A 165 10.71 2.89 5.73
CA ILE A 165 10.38 4.31 5.63
C ILE A 165 10.85 4.79 4.26
N VAL A 166 9.98 5.45 3.50
CA VAL A 166 10.27 5.91 2.14
C VAL A 166 9.82 7.36 1.98
N LYS A 167 10.78 8.25 1.70
CA LYS A 167 10.57 9.66 1.46
C LYS A 167 10.58 9.94 -0.04
N LYS A 168 9.62 10.73 -0.50
CA LYS A 168 9.50 11.13 -1.91
C LYS A 168 9.29 12.64 -1.98
N PRO A 169 10.15 13.38 -2.69
CA PRO A 169 9.93 14.80 -2.86
C PRO A 169 8.73 15.02 -3.78
N THR A 170 7.96 16.06 -3.48
CA THR A 170 6.85 16.53 -4.31
C THR A 170 6.88 18.05 -4.40
N GLU A 171 6.05 18.66 -5.24
CA GLU A 171 5.85 20.11 -5.26
C GLU A 171 5.32 20.66 -3.93
N ASP A 172 4.57 19.85 -3.18
CA ASP A 172 3.97 20.20 -1.89
C ASP A 172 4.89 19.92 -0.69
N GLY A 173 6.13 19.50 -0.95
CA GLY A 173 7.10 19.07 0.05
C GLY A 173 7.32 17.55 0.06
N GLU A 174 8.14 17.09 1.00
CA GLU A 174 8.42 15.66 1.15
C GLU A 174 7.18 14.91 1.66
N VAL A 175 6.91 13.76 1.06
CA VAL A 175 5.89 12.80 1.49
C VAL A 175 6.59 11.54 2.00
N THR A 176 6.29 11.17 3.23
CA THR A 176 6.85 10.04 3.95
C THR A 176 5.83 8.91 4.00
N ALA A 177 6.25 7.72 3.56
CA ALA A 177 5.44 6.50 3.57
C ALA A 177 6.11 5.43 4.43
N ILE A 178 5.30 4.60 5.08
CA ILE A 178 5.74 3.27 5.54
C ILE A 178 5.29 2.26 4.50
N GLU A 179 6.22 1.57 3.85
CA GLU A 179 5.96 0.56 2.83
C GLU A 179 6.31 -0.84 3.38
N VAL A 180 5.33 -1.75 3.37
CA VAL A 180 5.45 -3.09 3.95
C VAL A 180 5.35 -4.14 2.85
N PHE A 181 6.29 -5.10 2.84
CA PHE A 181 6.46 -6.07 1.76
C PHE A 181 6.45 -7.51 2.27
N ASN A 182 5.96 -8.43 1.43
CA ASN A 182 6.10 -9.87 1.61
C ASN A 182 7.45 -10.38 1.09
N LYS A 183 7.69 -11.70 1.19
CA LYS A 183 8.96 -12.34 0.77
C LYS A 183 9.21 -12.26 -0.73
N GLU A 184 8.13 -12.10 -1.51
CA GLU A 184 8.15 -11.97 -2.96
C GLU A 184 8.35 -10.51 -3.42
N GLY A 185 8.50 -9.57 -2.49
CA GLY A 185 8.67 -8.13 -2.77
C GLY A 185 7.39 -7.42 -3.20
N ASP A 186 6.21 -8.02 -3.01
CA ASP A 186 4.92 -7.35 -3.21
C ASP A 186 4.50 -6.54 -1.99
N PHE A 187 3.77 -5.46 -2.24
CA PHE A 187 3.12 -4.69 -1.18
C PHE A 187 2.14 -5.55 -0.40
N ILE A 188 2.24 -5.45 0.93
CA ILE A 188 1.19 -5.89 1.86
C ILE A 188 0.29 -4.69 2.19
N VAL A 189 0.90 -3.57 2.60
CA VAL A 189 0.21 -2.35 2.99
C VAL A 189 1.17 -1.15 2.89
N GLN A 190 0.62 0.03 2.63
CA GLN A 190 1.34 1.29 2.77
C GLN A 190 0.59 2.24 3.70
N PHE A 191 1.34 2.97 4.53
CA PHE A 191 0.79 3.97 5.46
C PHE A 191 1.33 5.36 5.13
N PHE A 192 0.45 6.35 5.21
CA PHE A 192 0.76 7.76 5.05
C PHE A 192 0.01 8.59 6.11
N GLY A 193 0.50 9.77 6.44
CA GLY A 193 -0.30 10.77 7.13
C GLY A 193 -1.41 11.28 6.22
N LYS A 194 -2.60 11.57 6.76
CA LYS A 194 -3.68 12.18 5.98
C LYS A 194 -3.21 13.51 5.41
N ARG A 195 -3.33 13.68 4.09
CA ARG A 195 -3.06 14.94 3.40
C ARG A 195 -4.09 15.23 2.32
N LYS A 196 -4.14 16.48 1.87
CA LYS A 196 -4.87 16.89 0.66
C LYS A 196 -3.86 17.38 -0.39
N PRO A 197 -4.16 17.31 -1.69
CA PRO A 197 -3.33 17.94 -2.71
C PRO A 197 -3.08 19.42 -2.39
N GLY A 198 -1.85 19.90 -2.57
CA GLY A 198 -1.46 21.27 -2.22
C GLY A 198 -1.08 21.49 -0.75
N ILE A 199 -1.17 20.46 0.10
CA ILE A 199 -0.87 20.56 1.54
C ILE A 199 0.26 19.58 1.90
N PRO A 200 1.33 20.06 2.58
CA PRO A 200 2.37 19.20 3.12
C PRO A 200 1.82 18.12 4.06
N GLU A 201 2.58 17.05 4.28
CA GLU A 201 2.19 16.04 5.24
C GLU A 201 2.15 16.58 6.69
N LEU A 202 1.30 15.98 7.52
CA LEU A 202 1.12 16.35 8.92
C LEU A 202 2.44 16.24 9.71
N GLN A 203 2.72 17.21 10.57
CA GLN A 203 3.92 17.16 11.41
C GLN A 203 3.85 15.98 12.38
N GLU A 204 2.67 15.70 12.92
CA GLU A 204 2.42 14.57 13.81
C GLU A 204 2.68 13.22 13.14
N TRP A 205 2.48 13.13 11.81
CA TRP A 205 2.87 11.95 11.03
C TRP A 205 4.38 11.82 10.93
N LYS A 206 5.09 12.92 10.65
CA LYS A 206 6.56 12.93 10.63
C LYS A 206 7.14 12.52 11.97
N ASP A 207 6.57 13.02 13.06
CA ASP A 207 7.01 12.72 14.42
C ASP A 207 6.80 11.23 14.75
N LEU A 208 5.63 10.66 14.40
CA LEU A 208 5.38 9.22 14.53
C LEU A 208 6.41 8.41 13.74
N VAL A 209 6.68 8.76 12.48
CA VAL A 209 7.65 8.03 11.66
C VAL A 209 9.07 8.14 12.25
N ALA A 210 9.45 9.31 12.76
CA ALA A 210 10.74 9.52 13.41
C ALA A 210 10.91 8.68 14.69
N ASP A 211 9.82 8.38 15.40
CA ASP A 211 9.87 7.47 16.55
C ASP A 211 10.13 6.02 16.13
N LEU A 212 9.65 5.58 14.96
CA LEU A 212 9.93 4.24 14.42
C LEU A 212 11.40 4.07 14.02
N GLU A 213 12.12 5.18 13.79
CA GLU A 213 13.53 5.16 13.43
C GLU A 213 14.49 4.87 14.59
N LYS A 214 14.02 5.03 15.84
CA LYS A 214 14.77 4.83 17.08
C LYS A 214 14.78 3.37 17.48
#